data_AF-A0A0C9VD31-F1
#
_entry.id   AF-A0A0C9VD31-F1
#
_cell.length_a   1.000
_cell.length_b   1.000
_cell.length_c   1.000
_cell.angle_alpha   90.00
_cell.angle_beta   90.00
_cell.angle_gamma   90.00
#
_symmetry.space_group_name_H-M   'P 1'
#
loop_
_entity.id
_entity.type
_entity.pdbx_description
1 polymer ?
#
loop_
_entity_poly.entity_id
_entity_poly.type
_entity_poly.pdbx_seq_one_letter_code
_entity_poly.pdbx_strand_id
1 'polypeptide(L)'
;SRSSKKVESRVQRRILTATRGSKELVLGVTHAMLDHWVLFEIGWLHRDASIGNVLLMVDPKARRSATAFNLGELYMNECIAFIIDGNLAGKWNDINHERAQQHSGTPSFMSLDLINS
;
A
#
# COMPACT_ATOMS: atom_id res chain seq x y z
N SER A 1 -31.24 -5.10 17.08
CA SER A 1 -29.85 -5.09 17.57
C SER A 1 -29.11 -3.89 16.96
N ARG A 2 -28.72 -2.95 17.81
CA ARG A 2 -28.36 -1.56 17.47
C ARG A 2 -26.84 -1.32 17.40
N SER A 3 -26.05 -2.35 17.04
CA SER A 3 -24.60 -2.38 17.34
C SER A 3 -23.66 -2.59 16.14
N SER A 4 -24.04 -2.15 14.94
CA SER A 4 -23.11 -2.14 13.78
C SER A 4 -23.10 -0.82 13.00
N LYS A 5 -23.85 0.20 13.44
CA LYS A 5 -23.98 1.49 12.73
C LYS A 5 -23.10 2.61 13.29
N LYS A 6 -22.03 2.30 14.01
CA LYS A 6 -21.29 3.33 14.77
C LYS A 6 -19.77 3.15 14.84
N VAL A 7 -19.10 2.70 13.77
CA VAL A 7 -17.63 2.82 13.65
C VAL A 7 -17.20 2.95 12.18
N GLU A 8 -17.75 3.93 11.45
CA GLU A 8 -17.15 4.37 10.19
C GLU A 8 -17.42 5.88 10.08
N SER A 9 -16.67 6.66 10.86
CA SER A 9 -16.43 8.05 10.46
C SER A 9 -15.83 7.97 9.06
N ARG A 10 -16.56 8.46 8.04
CA ARG A 10 -16.12 8.46 6.64
C ARG A 10 -14.72 9.04 6.53
N VAL A 11 -13.70 8.19 6.52
CA VAL A 11 -12.35 8.60 6.15
C VAL A 11 -12.44 8.81 4.65
N GLN A 12 -12.57 10.07 4.26
CA GLN A 12 -12.63 10.43 2.86
C GLN A 12 -11.27 10.11 2.24
N ARG A 13 -11.28 9.26 1.21
CA ARG A 13 -10.09 8.77 0.52
C ARG A 13 -10.26 8.97 -0.97
N ARG A 14 -9.15 9.13 -1.66
CA ARG A 14 -9.10 9.33 -3.11
C ARG A 14 -8.16 8.30 -3.71
N ILE A 15 -8.45 7.83 -4.92
CA ILE A 15 -7.52 7.00 -5.68
C ILE A 15 -6.28 7.81 -6.08
N LEU A 16 -5.14 7.15 -6.30
CA LEU A 16 -3.89 7.82 -6.64
C LEU A 16 -3.98 8.68 -7.91
N THR A 17 -4.80 8.31 -8.89
CA THR A 17 -5.01 9.12 -10.12
C THR A 17 -5.68 10.46 -9.86
N ALA A 18 -6.27 10.67 -8.68
CA ALA A 18 -6.97 11.89 -8.36
C ALA A 18 -6.04 13.00 -7.82
N THR A 19 -4.71 12.82 -7.74
CA THR A 19 -3.76 13.81 -7.21
C THR A 19 -3.92 15.20 -7.84
N ARG A 20 -3.72 16.26 -7.05
CA ARG A 20 -3.81 17.67 -7.44
C ARG A 20 -2.53 18.23 -8.05
N GLY A 21 -1.46 17.44 -8.12
CA GLY A 21 -0.19 17.83 -8.71
C GLY A 21 0.94 16.85 -8.43
N SER A 22 2.08 17.04 -9.11
CA SER A 22 3.21 16.12 -9.08
C SER A 22 3.78 15.87 -7.69
N LYS A 23 3.74 16.88 -6.80
CA LYS A 23 4.18 16.73 -5.41
C LYS A 23 3.31 15.73 -4.64
N GLU A 24 1.99 15.80 -4.76
CA GLU A 24 1.06 14.86 -4.08
C GLU A 24 1.23 13.45 -4.65
N LEU A 25 1.49 13.33 -5.95
CA LEU A 25 1.77 12.04 -6.60
C LEU A 25 3.07 11.40 -6.09
N VAL A 26 4.18 12.14 -6.10
CA VAL A 26 5.48 11.63 -5.62
C VAL A 26 5.40 11.21 -4.15
N LEU A 27 4.78 12.05 -3.31
CA LEU A 27 4.57 11.73 -1.90
C LEU A 27 3.64 10.51 -1.71
N GLY A 28 2.55 10.45 -2.48
CA GLY A 28 1.60 9.35 -2.42
C GLY A 28 2.24 8.01 -2.77
N VAL A 29 3.00 7.96 -3.85
CA VAL A 29 3.74 6.75 -4.25
C VAL A 29 4.79 6.39 -3.20
N THR A 30 5.58 7.36 -2.73
CA THR A 30 6.60 7.14 -1.70
C THR A 30 5.99 6.54 -0.43
N HIS A 31 4.89 7.09 0.05
CA HIS A 31 4.24 6.58 1.26
C HIS A 31 3.62 5.19 1.09
N ALA A 32 3.07 4.89 -0.09
CA ALA A 32 2.60 3.55 -0.41
C ALA A 32 3.75 2.53 -0.46
N MET A 33 4.92 2.91 -0.99
CA MET A 33 6.12 2.07 -0.99
C MET A 33 6.63 1.80 0.43
N LEU A 34 6.62 2.82 1.30
CA LEU A 34 6.98 2.65 2.72
C LEU A 34 6.01 1.71 3.44
N ASP A 35 4.71 1.80 3.13
CA ASP A 35 3.71 0.92 3.71
C ASP A 35 3.91 -0.53 3.25
N HIS A 36 4.24 -0.72 1.97
CA HIS A 36 4.62 -2.03 1.44
C HIS A 36 5.92 -2.56 2.07
N TRP A 37 6.91 -1.70 2.33
CA TRP A 37 8.12 -2.07 3.07
C TRP A 37 7.79 -2.52 4.51
N VAL A 38 6.93 -1.79 5.22
CA VAL A 38 6.49 -2.18 6.56
C VAL A 38 5.79 -3.54 6.53
N LEU A 39 4.96 -3.79 5.51
CA LEU A 39 4.32 -5.09 5.30
C LEU A 39 5.36 -6.22 5.10
N PHE A 40 6.40 -5.94 4.32
CA PHE A 40 7.52 -6.86 4.09
C PHE A 40 8.29 -7.20 5.37
N GLU A 41 8.63 -6.17 6.17
CA GLU A 41 9.34 -6.34 7.45
C GLU A 41 8.56 -7.22 8.45
N ILE A 42 7.23 -7.20 8.40
CA ILE A 42 6.38 -8.08 9.24
C ILE A 42 6.09 -9.45 8.60
N GLY A 43 6.78 -9.80 7.52
CA GLY A 43 6.73 -11.14 6.92
C GLY A 43 5.80 -11.30 5.72
N TRP A 44 5.22 -10.22 5.19
CA TRP A 44 4.19 -10.28 4.15
C TRP A 44 4.56 -9.51 2.88
N LEU A 45 4.22 -10.06 1.72
CA LEU A 45 4.34 -9.44 0.42
C LEU A 45 2.93 -9.17 -0.13
N HIS A 46 2.62 -7.95 -0.58
CA HIS A 46 1.26 -7.54 -0.96
C HIS A 46 0.74 -8.24 -2.24
N ARG A 47 1.62 -8.45 -3.22
CA ARG A 47 1.40 -9.14 -4.52
C ARG A 47 0.36 -8.55 -5.47
N ASP A 48 -0.44 -7.58 -5.06
CA ASP A 48 -1.34 -6.83 -5.96
C ASP A 48 -1.11 -5.31 -5.84
N ALA A 49 0.16 -4.91 -5.89
CA ALA A 49 0.50 -3.50 -5.90
C ALA A 49 0.16 -2.89 -7.27
N SER A 50 -0.82 -1.98 -7.30
CA SER A 50 -1.28 -1.31 -8.51
C SER A 50 -1.71 0.13 -8.20
N ILE A 51 -1.88 0.95 -9.24
CA ILE A 51 -2.40 2.32 -9.08
C ILE A 51 -3.80 2.35 -8.45
N GLY A 52 -4.61 1.30 -8.65
CA GLY A 52 -5.94 1.16 -8.07
C GLY A 52 -5.91 0.81 -6.58
N ASN A 53 -4.82 0.20 -6.11
CA ASN A 53 -4.66 -0.27 -4.73
C ASN A 53 -3.87 0.71 -3.85
N VAL A 54 -3.70 1.95 -4.30
CA VAL A 54 -3.15 3.06 -3.50
C VAL A 54 -4.24 4.08 -3.21
N LEU A 55 -4.48 4.32 -1.92
CA LEU A 55 -5.42 5.35 -1.47
C LEU A 55 -4.68 6.55 -0.88
N LEU A 56 -5.01 7.72 -1.40
CA LEU A 56 -4.69 9.02 -0.82
C LEU A 56 -5.66 9.34 0.32
N MET A 57 -5.11 9.89 1.39
CA MET A 57 -5.84 10.41 2.52
C MET A 57 -6.23 11.86 2.26
N VAL A 58 -7.49 12.22 2.53
CA VAL A 58 -7.92 13.63 2.46
C VAL A 58 -7.30 14.44 3.60
N ASP A 59 -7.09 13.79 4.75
CA ASP A 59 -6.44 14.38 5.92
C ASP A 59 -5.19 13.56 6.27
N PRO A 60 -3.98 14.07 6.02
CA PRO A 60 -2.72 13.40 6.37
C PRO A 60 -2.67 13.01 7.85
N LYS A 61 -2.17 11.82 8.15
CA LYS A 61 -1.98 11.39 9.55
C LYS A 61 -0.54 11.49 9.97
N ALA A 62 -0.30 12.04 11.16
CA ALA A 62 1.03 12.00 11.76
C ALA A 62 1.55 10.55 11.82
N ARG A 63 2.80 10.35 11.41
CA ARG A 63 3.49 9.05 11.40
C ARG A 63 4.83 9.22 12.10
N ARG A 64 5.29 8.17 12.80
CA ARG A 64 6.68 8.13 13.29
C ARG A 64 7.61 8.04 12.08
N SER A 65 8.65 8.85 12.06
CA SER A 65 9.64 8.83 10.98
C SER A 65 10.16 7.41 10.76
N ALA A 66 10.05 6.93 9.51
CA ALA A 66 10.61 5.66 9.10
C ALA A 66 12.12 5.87 8.91
N THR A 67 12.92 5.47 9.91
CA THR A 67 14.38 5.65 9.90
C THR A 67 15.10 4.81 8.84
N ALA A 68 14.41 3.84 8.23
CA ALA A 68 14.98 2.90 7.27
C ALA A 68 15.42 3.55 5.94
N PHE A 69 14.76 4.64 5.53
CA PHE A 69 15.07 5.33 4.27
C PHE A 69 15.42 6.77 4.61
N ASN A 70 16.71 7.10 4.67
CA ASN A 70 17.23 8.44 5.00
C ASN A 70 16.80 9.51 3.96
N LEU A 71 15.50 9.77 3.88
CA LEU A 71 14.79 10.58 2.90
C LEU A 71 14.40 11.95 3.48
N GLY A 72 14.85 12.26 4.70
CA GLY A 72 14.60 13.53 5.40
C GLY A 72 13.23 13.61 6.08
N GLU A 73 13.18 14.40 7.15
CA GLU A 73 12.00 14.56 8.02
C GLU A 73 10.76 15.15 7.31
N LEU A 74 10.99 16.00 6.31
CA LEU A 74 9.94 16.66 5.50
C LEU A 74 9.02 15.68 4.76
N TYR A 75 9.48 14.45 4.53
CA TYR A 75 8.78 13.42 3.75
C TYR A 75 8.17 12.32 4.63
N MET A 76 8.37 12.34 5.96
CA MET A 76 8.10 11.16 6.80
C MET A 76 7.26 11.40 8.05
N ASN A 77 6.97 12.67 8.37
CA ASN A 77 6.20 13.00 9.58
C ASN A 77 4.69 12.87 9.39
N GLU A 78 4.21 12.83 8.15
CA GLU A 78 2.81 12.65 7.81
C GLU A 78 2.64 11.55 6.76
N CYS A 79 1.55 10.79 6.86
CA CYS A 79 1.14 9.76 5.93
C CYS A 79 -0.05 10.28 5.11
N ILE A 80 0.22 10.56 3.84
CA ILE A 80 -0.81 10.98 2.88
C ILE A 80 -1.35 9.84 2.02
N ALA A 81 -0.73 8.67 2.02
CA ALA A 81 -1.16 7.52 1.22
C ALA A 81 -0.69 6.19 1.81
N PHE A 82 -1.40 5.11 1.49
CA PHE A 82 -1.11 3.76 1.94
C PHE A 82 -1.66 2.74 0.94
N ILE A 83 -1.16 1.50 1.02
CA ILE A 83 -1.59 0.42 0.12
C ILE A 83 -2.81 -0.31 0.73
N ILE A 84 -3.75 -0.72 -0.11
CA ILE A 84 -4.97 -1.45 0.28
C ILE A 84 -5.09 -2.77 -0.47
N ASP A 85 -6.13 -3.56 -0.18
CA ASP A 85 -6.41 -4.83 -0.85
C ASP A 85 -5.31 -5.89 -0.67
N GLY A 86 -4.88 -6.09 0.58
CA GLY A 86 -3.91 -7.13 0.94
C GLY A 86 -4.48 -8.56 0.93
N ASN A 87 -5.62 -8.81 0.27
CA ASN A 87 -6.25 -10.13 0.24
C ASN A 87 -5.39 -11.16 -0.50
N LEU A 88 -4.63 -10.69 -1.48
CA LEU A 88 -3.66 -11.48 -2.24
C LEU A 88 -2.29 -11.55 -1.55
N ALA A 89 -2.11 -10.90 -0.40
CA ALA A 89 -0.84 -10.91 0.30
C ALA A 89 -0.43 -12.33 0.71
N GLY A 90 0.85 -12.64 0.54
CA GLY A 90 1.46 -13.91 0.89
C GLY A 90 2.62 -13.72 1.86
N LYS A 91 2.96 -14.74 2.63
CA LYS A 91 4.18 -14.72 3.43
C LYS A 91 5.39 -14.70 2.50
N TRP A 92 6.28 -13.72 2.65
CA TRP A 92 7.41 -13.58 1.70
C TRP A 92 8.45 -14.70 1.84
N ASN A 93 8.58 -15.27 3.05
CA ASN A 93 9.50 -16.37 3.36
C ASN A 93 8.91 -17.77 3.08
N ASP A 94 7.68 -17.87 2.59
CA ASP A 94 6.97 -19.15 2.42
C ASP A 94 6.76 -19.46 0.93
N ILE A 95 7.87 -19.71 0.24
CA ILE A 95 7.93 -19.91 -1.22
C ILE A 95 7.19 -21.20 -1.65
N ASN A 96 7.05 -22.16 -0.73
CA ASN A 96 6.38 -23.44 -1.00
C ASN A 96 4.86 -23.39 -0.78
N HIS A 97 4.33 -22.28 -0.30
CA HIS A 97 2.90 -22.13 -0.04
C HIS A 97 2.12 -22.08 -1.36
N GLU A 98 0.96 -22.75 -1.45
CA GLU A 98 0.13 -22.80 -2.67
C GLU A 98 -0.14 -21.41 -3.27
N ARG A 99 -0.36 -20.41 -2.41
CA ARG A 99 -0.52 -19.02 -2.82
C ARG A 99 0.70 -18.47 -3.55
N ALA A 100 1.93 -18.79 -3.17
CA ALA A 100 3.15 -18.29 -3.81
C ALA A 100 3.24 -18.69 -5.30
N GLN A 101 2.57 -19.78 -5.68
CA GLN A 101 2.52 -20.29 -7.06
C GLN A 101 1.31 -19.76 -7.87
N GLN A 102 0.44 -18.95 -7.26
CA GLN A 102 -0.73 -18.41 -7.93
C GLN A 102 -0.40 -17.13 -8.72
N HIS A 103 -0.77 -17.14 -10.00
CA HIS A 103 -0.80 -15.97 -10.88
C HIS A 103 -1.92 -15.04 -10.40
N SER A 104 -1.57 -14.13 -9.49
CA SER A 104 -2.52 -13.23 -8.85
C SER A 104 -1.96 -11.82 -8.84
N GLY A 105 -2.84 -10.84 -9.03
CA GLY A 105 -2.50 -9.43 -9.12
C GLY A 105 -3.01 -8.80 -10.42
N THR A 106 -2.79 -7.49 -10.54
CA THR A 106 -3.20 -6.71 -11.70
C THR A 106 -2.22 -6.95 -12.87
N PRO A 107 -2.64 -7.48 -14.04
CA PRO A 107 -1.72 -7.95 -15.09
C PRO A 107 -0.69 -6.94 -15.58
N SER A 108 -1.05 -5.65 -15.71
CA SER A 108 -0.14 -4.59 -16.12
C SER A 108 0.94 -4.25 -15.08
N PHE A 109 0.84 -4.79 -13.86
CA PHE A 109 1.75 -4.55 -12.73
C PHE A 109 2.41 -5.84 -12.22
N MET A 110 2.12 -7.00 -12.83
CA MET A 110 2.77 -8.26 -12.50
C MET A 110 4.18 -8.33 -13.11
N SER A 111 5.09 -9.05 -12.44
CA SER A 111 6.41 -9.33 -13.01
C SER A 111 6.30 -10.29 -14.20
N LEU A 112 7.26 -10.21 -15.13
CA LEU A 112 7.28 -11.08 -16.30
C LEU A 112 7.41 -12.55 -15.93
N ASP A 113 8.19 -12.87 -14.90
CA ASP A 113 8.37 -14.24 -14.40
C ASP A 113 7.06 -14.83 -13.91
N LEU A 114 6.20 -14.03 -13.25
CA LEU A 114 4.88 -14.47 -12.80
C LEU A 114 3.88 -14.58 -13.96
N ILE A 115 4.08 -13.86 -15.07
CA ILE A 115 3.22 -13.99 -16.24
C ILE A 115 3.56 -15.25 -17.04
N ASN A 116 4.85 -15.61 -17.08
CA ASN A 116 5.38 -16.68 -17.92
C ASN A 116 5.54 -18.04 -17.20
N SER A 117 5.25 -18.11 -15.89
CA SER A 117 5.34 -19.34 -15.09
C SER A 117 4.24 -20.36 -15.35
#